data_AF-A0A0D6LPZ3-F1
#
_entry.id   AF-A0A0D6LPZ3-F1
#
_cell.length_a   1.000
_cell.length_b   1.000
_cell.length_c   1.000
_cell.angle_alpha   90.00
_cell.angle_beta   90.00
_cell.angle_gamma   90.00
#
_symmetry.space_group_name_H-M   'P 1'
#
loop_
_entity.id
_entity.type
_entity.pdbx_description
1 polymer ?
#
loop_
_entity_poly.entity_id
_entity_poly.type
_entity_poly.pdbx_seq_one_letter_code
_entity_poly.pdbx_strand_id
1 'polypeptide(L)'
;MEMLDGYPDLKTMDIVAGVIMIVLGIAGSLINVTVIVLMVKTTQFQNAFGYVCISQLVADTFELLINIFWTGPSTLLALNASITNSYAGNRVAQFALFFWFVSIYSHLLIAINRMMAIAWPLSYR
;
A
#
# COMPACT_ATOMS: atom_id res chain seq x y z
N MET A 1 13.17 4.99 27.00
CA MET A 1 13.41 3.55 27.19
C MET A 1 12.71 3.03 28.45
N GLU A 2 12.58 3.83 29.51
CA GLU A 2 11.89 3.44 30.76
C GLU A 2 10.35 3.35 30.72
N MET A 3 9.66 3.83 29.67
CA MET A 3 8.19 3.84 29.64
C MET A 3 7.55 2.53 29.15
N LEU A 4 8.34 1.57 28.63
CA LEU A 4 7.85 0.29 28.09
C LEU A 4 8.20 -0.93 28.95
N ASP A 5 9.07 -0.79 29.96
CA ASP A 5 9.47 -1.91 30.82
C ASP A 5 8.37 -2.34 31.83
N GLY A 6 7.25 -1.59 31.91
CA GLY A 6 6.12 -1.92 32.79
C GLY A 6 5.00 -2.75 32.15
N TYR A 7 4.97 -2.94 30.82
CA TYR A 7 3.84 -3.52 30.09
C TYR A 7 4.31 -4.54 29.03
N PRO A 8 4.61 -5.78 29.42
CA PRO A 8 5.17 -6.81 28.53
C PRO A 8 4.25 -7.17 27.34
N ASP A 9 2.94 -7.00 27.49
CA ASP A 9 1.97 -7.23 26.41
C ASP A 9 2.15 -6.25 25.24
N LEU A 10 2.42 -4.97 25.52
CA LEU A 10 2.53 -3.94 24.48
C LEU A 10 3.73 -4.19 23.56
N LYS A 11 4.89 -4.54 24.15
CA LYS A 11 6.09 -4.89 23.40
C LYS A 11 5.89 -6.12 22.52
N THR A 12 5.14 -7.11 23.00
CA THR A 12 4.82 -8.30 22.23
C THR A 12 3.91 -7.96 21.04
N MET A 13 2.92 -7.09 21.24
CA MET A 13 2.02 -6.61 20.18
C MET A 13 2.79 -5.87 19.08
N ASP A 14 3.72 -4.97 19.45
CA ASP A 14 4.53 -4.23 18.48
C ASP A 14 5.43 -5.16 17.65
N ILE A 15 6.05 -6.15 18.29
CA ILE A 15 6.86 -7.16 17.59
C ILE A 15 6.00 -7.94 16.59
N VAL A 16 4.84 -8.42 17.03
CA VAL A 16 3.91 -9.17 16.15
C VAL A 16 3.43 -8.29 15.00
N ALA A 17 3.05 -7.05 15.25
CA ALA A 17 2.61 -6.11 14.22
C ALA A 17 3.74 -5.83 13.20
N GLY A 18 4.96 -5.58 13.68
CA GLY A 18 6.14 -5.38 12.84
C GLY A 18 6.42 -6.58 11.92
N VAL A 19 6.37 -7.79 12.46
CA VAL A 19 6.55 -9.03 11.69
C VAL A 19 5.46 -9.20 10.64
N ILE A 20 4.19 -8.98 11.01
CA ILE A 20 3.05 -9.09 10.08
C ILE A 20 3.20 -8.09 8.94
N MET A 21 3.52 -6.83 9.23
CA MET A 21 3.70 -5.79 8.21
C MET A 21 4.79 -6.13 7.20
N ILE A 22 5.93 -6.68 7.66
CA ILE A 22 7.02 -7.07 6.77
C ILE A 22 6.64 -8.30 5.93
N VAL A 23 6.08 -9.34 6.55
CA VAL A 23 5.72 -10.58 5.85
C VAL A 23 4.63 -10.34 4.81
N LEU A 24 3.55 -9.64 5.19
CA LEU A 24 2.49 -9.28 4.25
C LEU A 24 2.97 -8.27 3.20
N GLY A 25 3.85 -7.35 3.59
CA GLY A 25 4.53 -6.44 2.67
C GLY A 25 5.23 -7.19 1.54
N ILE A 26 6.10 -8.16 1.89
CA ILE A 26 6.85 -8.94 0.91
C ILE A 26 5.91 -9.77 0.04
N ALA A 27 5.00 -10.54 0.65
CA ALA A 27 4.09 -11.41 -0.08
C ALA A 27 3.18 -10.60 -1.03
N GLY A 28 2.58 -9.51 -0.53
CA GLY A 28 1.72 -8.64 -1.31
C GLY A 28 2.46 -7.93 -2.44
N SER A 29 3.70 -7.48 -2.21
CA SER A 29 4.52 -6.83 -3.25
C SER A 29 4.82 -7.80 -4.40
N LEU A 30 5.19 -9.05 -4.09
CA LEU A 30 5.43 -10.07 -5.11
C LEU A 30 4.17 -10.37 -5.92
N ILE A 31 3.01 -10.48 -5.26
CA ILE A 31 1.73 -10.70 -5.93
C ILE A 31 1.40 -9.51 -6.85
N ASN A 32 1.46 -8.28 -6.33
CA ASN A 32 1.12 -7.09 -7.10
C ASN A 32 2.04 -6.90 -8.32
N VAL A 33 3.36 -7.07 -8.17
CA VAL A 33 4.30 -7.00 -9.30
C VAL A 33 3.99 -8.09 -10.34
N THR A 34 3.69 -9.31 -9.89
CA THR A 34 3.32 -10.41 -10.80
C THR A 34 2.06 -10.07 -11.60
N VAL A 35 1.03 -9.53 -10.94
CA VAL A 35 -0.21 -9.13 -11.60
C VAL A 35 0.02 -7.96 -12.55
N ILE A 36 0.83 -6.97 -12.19
CA ILE A 36 1.21 -5.86 -13.08
C ILE A 36 1.85 -6.40 -14.36
N VAL A 37 2.83 -7.30 -14.24
CA VAL A 37 3.50 -7.91 -15.41
C VAL A 37 2.51 -8.68 -16.27
N LEU A 38 1.60 -9.44 -15.66
CA LEU A 38 0.58 -10.19 -16.38
C LEU A 38 -0.38 -9.27 -17.14
N MET A 39 -0.82 -8.18 -16.50
CA MET A 39 -1.74 -7.20 -17.08
C MET A 39 -1.10 -6.45 -18.25
N VAL A 40 0.16 -6.02 -18.12
CA VAL A 40 0.88 -5.33 -19.20
C VAL A 40 1.07 -6.25 -20.42
N LYS A 41 1.24 -7.56 -20.20
CA LYS A 41 1.39 -8.55 -21.28
C LYS A 41 0.08 -8.96 -21.93
N THR A 42 -1.06 -8.75 -21.28
CA THR A 42 -2.37 -9.23 -21.73
C THR A 42 -3.10 -8.12 -22.47
N THR A 43 -3.27 -8.28 -23.79
CA THR A 43 -3.92 -7.28 -24.67
C THR A 43 -5.36 -6.95 -24.26
N GLN A 44 -6.08 -7.89 -23.63
CA GLN A 44 -7.43 -7.68 -23.10
C GLN A 44 -7.49 -6.58 -22.02
N PHE A 45 -6.39 -6.32 -21.32
CA PHE A 45 -6.29 -5.30 -20.28
C PHE A 45 -5.72 -3.96 -20.79
N GLN A 46 -5.46 -3.81 -22.09
CA GLN A 46 -5.01 -2.55 -22.69
C GLN A 46 -6.17 -1.57 -22.93
N ASN A 47 -7.04 -1.42 -21.94
CA ASN A 47 -8.19 -0.51 -21.92
C ASN A 47 -8.11 0.41 -20.69
N ALA A 48 -8.98 1.43 -20.65
CA ALA A 48 -8.99 2.40 -19.55
C ALA A 48 -9.08 1.75 -18.16
N PHE A 49 -9.93 0.73 -18.02
CA PHE A 49 -10.05 -0.03 -16.78
C PHE A 49 -8.75 -0.73 -16.37
N GLY A 50 -8.07 -1.38 -17.32
CA GLY A 50 -6.81 -2.07 -17.06
C GLY A 50 -5.70 -1.11 -16.66
N TYR A 51 -5.61 0.09 -17.26
CA TYR A 51 -4.66 1.11 -16.82
C TYR A 51 -4.92 1.62 -15.41
N VAL A 52 -6.19 1.83 -15.03
CA VAL A 52 -6.55 2.21 -13.65
C VAL A 52 -6.21 1.09 -12.67
N CYS A 53 -6.47 -0.17 -13.03
CA CYS A 53 -6.08 -1.32 -12.21
C CYS A 53 -4.55 -1.47 -12.07
N ILE A 54 -3.77 -1.19 -13.12
CA ILE A 54 -2.31 -1.15 -13.01
C ILE A 54 -1.87 -0.03 -12.07
N SER A 55 -2.47 1.17 -12.17
CA SER A 55 -2.18 2.29 -11.26
C SER A 55 -2.45 1.92 -9.80
N GLN A 56 -3.57 1.24 -9.53
CA GLN A 56 -3.89 0.71 -8.20
C GLN A 56 -2.80 -0.23 -7.70
N LEU A 57 -2.44 -1.26 -8.48
CA LEU A 57 -1.44 -2.24 -8.09
C LEU A 57 -0.06 -1.61 -7.86
N VAL A 58 0.28 -0.58 -8.64
CA VAL A 58 1.51 0.19 -8.45
C VAL A 58 1.46 0.95 -7.12
N ALA A 59 0.36 1.64 -6.80
CA ALA A 59 0.20 2.33 -5.53
C ALA A 59 0.28 1.38 -4.33
N ASP A 60 -0.41 0.24 -4.40
CA ASP A 60 -0.37 -0.80 -3.36
C ASP A 60 1.05 -1.37 -3.22
N THR A 61 1.78 -1.55 -4.33
CA THR A 61 3.18 -2.00 -4.28
C THR A 61 4.06 -1.01 -3.51
N PHE A 62 3.92 0.30 -3.76
CA PHE A 62 4.69 1.32 -3.05
C PHE A 62 4.32 1.40 -1.56
N GLU A 63 3.04 1.29 -1.22
CA GLU A 63 2.58 1.25 0.17
C GLU A 63 3.18 0.04 0.91
N LEU A 64 3.20 -1.14 0.28
CA LEU A 64 3.82 -2.33 0.84
C LEU A 64 5.34 -2.18 0.98
N LEU A 65 6.03 -1.53 0.04
CA LEU A 65 7.47 -1.24 0.17
C LEU A 65 7.75 -0.32 1.37
N ILE A 66 6.92 0.71 1.59
CA ILE A 66 7.05 1.58 2.78
C ILE A 66 6.85 0.76 4.06
N ASN A 67 5.91 -0.19 4.07
CA ASN A 67 5.71 -1.09 5.21
C ASN A 67 6.89 -2.03 5.45
N ILE A 68 7.56 -2.52 4.40
CA ILE A 68 8.74 -3.38 4.54
C ILE A 68 9.95 -2.59 5.07
N PHE A 69 10.20 -1.39 4.53
CA PHE A 69 11.43 -0.65 4.78
C PHE A 69 11.36 0.36 5.93
N TRP A 70 10.17 0.86 6.25
CA TRP A 70 10.01 1.90 7.26
C TRP A 70 9.03 1.50 8.36
N THR A 71 7.75 1.31 8.06
CA THR A 71 6.72 1.09 9.09
C THR A 71 7.01 -0.17 9.91
N GLY A 72 7.23 -1.31 9.24
CA GLY A 72 7.56 -2.59 9.86
C GLY A 72 8.77 -2.54 10.79
N PRO A 73 9.97 -2.13 10.30
CA PRO A 73 11.15 -1.96 11.12
C PRO A 73 10.98 -0.93 12.24
N SER A 74 10.27 0.16 12.00
CA SER A 74 10.03 1.20 13.01
C SER A 74 9.21 0.69 14.19
N THR A 75 8.23 -0.17 13.92
CA THR A 75 7.40 -0.82 14.94
C THR A 75 8.14 -1.97 15.62
N LEU A 76 8.85 -2.81 14.85
CA LEU A 76 9.61 -3.96 15.40
C LEU A 76 10.74 -3.53 16.34
N LEU A 77 11.44 -2.44 16.00
CA LEU A 77 12.54 -1.90 16.80
C LEU A 77 12.08 -0.90 17.86
N ALA A 78 10.77 -0.62 17.94
CA ALA A 78 10.19 0.44 18.78
C ALA A 78 11.01 1.73 18.67
N LEU A 79 11.27 2.19 17.43
CA LEU A 79 12.12 3.35 17.18
C LEU A 79 11.61 4.55 17.98
N ASN A 80 12.55 5.25 18.60
CA ASN A 80 12.22 6.37 19.47
C ASN A 80 11.42 7.43 18.68
N ALA A 81 10.43 8.05 19.31
CA ALA A 81 9.53 9.02 18.67
C ALA A 81 10.29 10.18 18.00
N SER A 82 11.51 10.49 18.46
CA SER A 82 12.41 11.46 17.84
C SER A 82 12.82 11.09 16.40
N ILE A 83 13.03 9.81 16.11
CA ILE A 83 13.40 9.32 14.76
C ILE A 83 12.17 9.29 13.86
N THR A 84 11.03 8.84 14.36
CA THR A 84 9.77 8.80 13.59
C THR A 84 9.24 10.20 13.28
N ASN A 85 9.39 11.16 14.20
CA ASN A 85 9.05 12.58 13.99
C ASN A 85 10.17 13.39 13.33
N SER A 86 11.29 12.75 12.96
CA SER A 86 12.35 13.41 12.21
C SER A 86 11.86 13.84 10.83
N TYR A 87 12.61 14.73 10.18
CA TYR A 87 12.32 15.16 8.82
C TYR A 87 12.15 13.97 7.85
N ALA A 88 13.00 12.94 7.97
CA ALA A 88 12.92 11.74 7.14
C ALA A 88 11.63 10.95 7.38
N GLY A 89 11.26 10.71 8.65
CA GLY A 89 10.04 10.01 9.00
C GLY A 89 8.77 10.72 8.54
N ASN A 90 8.73 12.06 8.68
CA ASN A 90 7.61 12.86 8.18
C ASN A 90 7.47 12.80 6.65
N ARG A 91 8.59 12.78 5.91
CA ARG A 91 8.55 12.61 4.45
C ARG A 91 8.07 11.23 4.02
N VAL A 92 8.53 10.17 4.68
CA VAL A 92 8.05 8.82 4.40
C VAL A 92 6.55 8.70 4.69
N ALA A 93 6.06 9.29 5.78
CA ALA A 93 4.64 9.33 6.10
C ALA A 93 3.82 10.10 5.05
N GLN A 94 4.33 11.21 4.52
CA GLN A 94 3.69 11.94 3.42
C GLN A 94 3.58 11.09 2.15
N PHE A 95 4.64 10.35 1.79
CA PHE A 95 4.60 9.42 0.65
C PHE A 95 3.60 8.29 0.88
N ALA A 96 3.56 7.72 2.08
CA ALA A 96 2.58 6.68 2.42
C ALA A 96 1.14 7.19 2.24
N LEU A 97 0.84 8.38 2.78
CA LEU A 97 -0.46 9.03 2.62
C LEU A 97 -0.79 9.34 1.16
N PHE A 98 0.20 9.78 0.37
CA PHE A 98 0.01 10.02 -1.06
C PHE A 98 -0.44 8.75 -1.80
N PHE A 99 0.25 7.63 -1.61
CA PHE A 99 -0.12 6.36 -2.24
C PHE A 99 -1.47 5.84 -1.74
N TRP A 100 -1.78 6.03 -0.47
CA TRP A 100 -3.08 5.71 0.09
C TRP A 100 -4.22 6.50 -0.60
N PHE A 101 -4.03 7.80 -0.85
CA PHE A 101 -4.98 8.58 -1.64
C PHE A 101 -5.09 8.11 -3.09
N VAL A 102 -3.97 7.78 -3.74
CA VAL A 102 -3.97 7.22 -5.11
C VAL A 102 -4.80 5.93 -5.18
N SER A 103 -4.70 5.07 -4.15
CA SER A 103 -5.50 3.85 -4.01
C SER A 103 -7.01 4.17 -3.93
N ILE A 104 -7.40 5.13 -3.08
CA ILE A 104 -8.80 5.58 -2.96
C ILE A 104 -9.33 6.13 -4.31
N TYR A 105 -8.55 6.97 -5.00
CA TYR A 105 -8.95 7.54 -6.29
C TYR A 105 -9.05 6.47 -7.38
N SER A 106 -8.17 5.47 -7.37
CA SER A 106 -8.22 4.36 -8.32
C SER A 106 -9.47 3.51 -8.11
N HIS A 107 -9.86 3.23 -6.87
CA HIS A 107 -11.14 2.58 -6.57
C HIS A 107 -12.35 3.40 -7.04
N LEU A 108 -12.33 4.72 -6.86
CA LEU A 108 -13.37 5.61 -7.36
C LEU A 108 -13.45 5.57 -8.89
N LEU A 109 -12.30 5.62 -9.58
CA LEU A 109 -12.24 5.54 -11.04
C LEU A 109 -12.75 4.18 -11.56
N ILE A 110 -12.43 3.07 -10.87
CA ILE A 110 -12.98 1.74 -11.18
C ILE A 110 -14.51 1.75 -11.04
N ALA A 111 -15.05 2.35 -9.98
CA ALA A 111 -16.50 2.44 -9.77
C ALA A 111 -17.18 3.28 -10.85
N ILE A 112 -16.61 4.44 -11.21
CA ILE A 112 -17.10 5.31 -12.29
C ILE A 112 -17.06 4.55 -13.63
N ASN A 113 -15.95 3.87 -13.92
CA ASN A 113 -15.79 3.08 -15.14
C ASN A 113 -16.90 2.02 -15.27
N ARG A 114 -17.21 1.32 -14.16
CA ARG A 114 -18.31 0.34 -14.13
C ARG A 114 -19.69 0.99 -14.26
N MET A 115 -19.91 2.15 -13.65
CA MET A 115 -21.15 2.90 -13.79
C MET A 115 -21.38 3.31 -15.25
N MET A 116 -20.37 3.82 -15.95
CA MET A 116 -20.45 4.20 -17.36
C MET A 116 -20.75 3.00 -18.26
N ALA A 117 -20.14 1.85 -17.98
CA ALA A 117 -20.42 0.62 -18.73
C ALA A 117 -21.90 0.16 -18.60
N ILE A 118 -22.55 0.41 -17.46
CA ILE A 118 -23.96 0.06 -17.22
C ILE A 118 -24.91 1.13 -17.76
N ALA A 119 -24.62 2.41 -17.50
CA ALA A 119 -25.48 3.52 -17.89
C ALA A 119 -25.47 3.76 -19.40
N TRP A 120 -24.36 3.47 -20.08
CA TRP A 120 -24.20 3.73 -21.51
C TRP A 120 -23.48 2.62 -22.29
N PRO A 121 -24.02 1.38 -22.29
CA PRO A 121 -23.34 0.21 -22.86
C PRO A 121 -23.06 0.32 -24.37
N LEU A 122 -23.86 1.12 -25.11
CA LEU A 122 -23.69 1.29 -26.56
C LEU A 122 -22.57 2.25 -26.95
N SER A 123 -22.11 3.10 -26.03
CA SER A 123 -20.99 4.03 -26.26
C SER A 123 -19.71 3.60 -25.55
N TYR A 124 -19.79 2.62 -24.66
CA TYR A 124 -18.66 2.09 -23.91
C TYR A 124 -18.03 0.94 -24.72
N ARG A 125 -16.89 1.20 -25.36
CA ARG A 125 -16.21 0.25 -26.25
C ARG A 125 -14.80 -0.05 -25.78
#